data_AF-A0A965TUJ7-F1
#
_entry.id   AF-A0A965TUJ7-F1
#
_cell.length_a   1.000
_cell.length_b   1.000
_cell.length_c   1.000
_cell.angle_alpha   90.00
_cell.angle_beta   90.00
_cell.angle_gamma   90.00
#
_symmetry.space_group_name_H-M   'P 1'
#
loop_
_entity.id
_entity.type
_entity.pdbx_description
1 polymer ?
#
loop_
_entity_poly.entity_id
_entity_poly.type
_entity_poly.pdbx_seq_one_letter_code
_entity_poly.pdbx_strand_id
1 'polypeptide(L)'
;ASKECIKVTNSNKLTEDNIDKILSIYAERKEGAYISRLVPNNEIERQDYNLSVSTYIEQEDTTEKIDIKLLNKEINEIVARGQKLRDEVNKIIAEIEEV
;
A
#
# COMPACT_ATOMS: atom_id res chain seq x y z
N ALA A 1 12.94 6.32 -2.39
CA ALA A 1 14.06 6.50 -1.44
C ALA A 1 13.81 5.85 -0.06
N SER A 2 12.61 5.96 0.53
CA SER A 2 12.36 5.48 1.91
C SER A 2 12.09 3.97 2.08
N LYS A 3 11.85 3.22 1.00
CA LYS A 3 11.53 1.77 1.06
C LYS A 3 12.75 0.84 1.07
N GLU A 4 13.95 1.37 0.83
CA GLU A 4 15.18 0.60 0.62
C GLU A 4 16.33 1.14 1.50
N CYS A 5 16.04 1.43 2.78
CA CYS A 5 17.08 1.82 3.73
C CYS A 5 17.00 0.99 5.00
N ILE A 6 18.15 0.55 5.51
CA ILE A 6 18.23 -0.06 6.82
C ILE A 6 18.25 1.08 7.83
N LYS A 7 17.20 1.18 8.64
CA LYS A 7 17.16 2.17 9.73
C LYS A 7 18.21 1.80 10.77
N VAL A 8 19.19 2.67 10.99
CA VAL A 8 20.19 2.53 12.04
C VAL A 8 20.01 3.70 13.00
N THR A 9 19.48 3.43 14.19
CA THR A 9 19.19 4.43 15.24
C THR A 9 18.54 5.72 14.70
N ASN A 10 19.35 6.75 14.38
CA ASN A 10 18.87 8.07 13.96
C ASN A 10 19.05 8.35 12.46
N SER A 11 19.64 7.43 11.69
CA SER A 11 19.97 7.62 10.28
C SER A 11 19.59 6.40 9.44
N ASN A 12 19.21 6.66 8.19
CA ASN A 12 18.91 5.63 7.21
C ASN A 12 20.21 5.25 6.49
N LYS A 13 20.64 3.98 6.59
CA LYS A 13 21.80 3.46 5.87
C LYS A 13 21.34 2.78 4.58
N LEU A 14 21.91 3.20 3.45
CA LEU A 14 21.75 2.53 2.16
C LEU A 14 22.65 1.29 2.14
N THR A 15 22.14 0.15 1.66
CA THR A 15 22.95 -1.02 1.35
C THR A 15 23.74 -0.80 0.06
N GLU A 16 24.83 -1.54 -0.13
CA GLU A 16 25.67 -1.44 -1.34
C GLU A 16 24.84 -1.69 -2.61
N ASP A 17 23.97 -2.70 -2.63
CA ASP A 17 23.06 -2.98 -3.75
C ASP A 17 22.19 -1.78 -4.15
N ASN A 18 21.73 -0.98 -3.17
CA ASN A 18 20.90 0.18 -3.45
C ASN A 18 21.73 1.34 -4.00
N ILE A 19 22.98 1.48 -3.56
CA ILE A 19 23.92 2.45 -4.10
C ILE A 19 24.20 2.12 -5.56
N ASP A 20 24.49 0.87 -5.87
CA ASP A 20 24.77 0.41 -7.23
C ASP A 20 23.55 0.55 -8.15
N LYS A 21 22.34 0.30 -7.64
CA LYS A 21 21.08 0.55 -8.34
C LYS A 21 20.86 2.04 -8.64
N ILE A 22 21.15 2.93 -7.70
CA ILE A 22 21.05 4.38 -7.93
C ILE A 22 22.11 4.84 -8.95
N LEU A 23 23.35 4.35 -8.83
CA LEU A 23 24.45 4.68 -9.73
C LEU A 23 24.19 4.21 -11.16
N SER A 24 23.69 3.00 -11.34
CA SER A 24 23.33 2.47 -12.66
C SER A 24 22.21 3.29 -13.32
N ILE A 25 21.15 3.62 -12.57
CA ILE A 25 20.06 4.48 -13.07
C ILE A 25 20.58 5.85 -13.51
N TYR A 26 21.48 6.46 -12.73
CA TYR A 26 22.10 7.74 -13.07
C TYR A 26 23.00 7.64 -14.31
N ALA A 27 23.88 6.64 -14.36
CA ALA A 27 24.84 6.46 -15.44
C ALA A 27 24.14 6.16 -16.79
N GLU A 28 23.10 5.33 -16.75
CA GLU A 28 22.36 4.93 -17.95
C GLU A 28 21.26 5.92 -18.33
N ARG A 29 21.01 6.96 -17.50
CA ARG A 29 19.90 7.91 -17.64
C ARG A 29 18.56 7.22 -17.88
N LYS A 30 18.34 6.09 -17.21
CA LYS A 30 17.12 5.30 -17.36
C LYS A 30 15.98 5.94 -16.59
N GLU A 31 14.84 6.04 -17.26
CA GLU A 31 13.57 6.40 -16.63
C GLU A 31 12.91 5.14 -16.08
N GLY A 32 12.46 5.20 -14.83
CA GLY A 32 11.82 4.10 -14.12
C GLY A 32 10.60 4.60 -13.38
N ALA A 33 9.46 3.96 -13.60
CA ALA A 33 8.21 4.32 -12.92
C ALA A 33 8.41 4.39 -11.40
N TYR A 34 8.00 5.50 -10.78
CA TYR A 34 8.10 5.78 -9.35
C TYR A 34 9.53 5.85 -8.77
N ILE A 35 10.58 5.76 -9.60
CA ILE A 35 11.99 5.71 -9.16
C ILE A 35 12.81 6.84 -9.80
N SER A 36 12.71 7.06 -11.11
CA SER A 36 13.49 8.08 -11.84
C SER A 36 12.74 8.63 -13.04
N ARG A 37 12.90 9.92 -13.30
CA ARG A 37 12.35 10.61 -14.47
C ARG A 37 13.39 11.57 -15.03
N LEU A 38 13.55 11.61 -16.35
CA LEU A 38 14.39 12.60 -17.02
C LEU A 38 13.55 13.85 -17.27
N VAL A 39 13.90 14.95 -16.60
CA VAL A 39 13.17 16.21 -16.72
C VAL A 39 14.03 17.22 -17.50
N PRO A 40 13.52 17.82 -18.60
CA PRO A 40 14.24 18.84 -19.33
C PRO A 40 14.25 20.17 -18.57
N ASN A 41 15.29 20.99 -18.75
CA ASN A 41 15.44 22.28 -18.05
C ASN A 41 14.22 23.22 -18.22
N ASN A 42 13.54 23.16 -19.37
CA ASN A 42 12.35 23.97 -19.63
C ASN A 42 11.17 23.63 -18.71
N GLU A 43 11.06 22.38 -18.25
CA GLU A 43 10.02 21.95 -17.30
C GLU A 43 10.35 22.42 -15.88
N ILE A 44 11.64 22.44 -15.51
CA ILE A 44 12.14 22.96 -14.24
C ILE A 44 11.90 24.47 -14.12
N GLU A 45 12.13 25.22 -15.20
CA GLU A 45 11.86 26.67 -15.24
C GLU A 45 10.37 26.97 -15.04
N ARG A 46 9.47 26.17 -15.63
CA ARG A 46 8.01 26.30 -15.43
C ARG A 46 7.57 26.01 -14.00
N GLN A 47 8.34 25.21 -13.26
CA GLN A 47 8.09 24.91 -11.85
C GLN A 47 8.91 25.79 -10.90
N ASP A 48 9.38 26.96 -11.36
CA ASP A 48 10.12 27.94 -10.54
C ASP A 48 11.39 27.36 -9.92
N TYR A 49 12.10 26.53 -10.69
CA TYR A 49 13.32 25.84 -10.24
C TYR A 49 13.12 24.95 -9.02
N ASN A 50 11.89 24.50 -8.76
CA ASN A 50 11.62 23.51 -7.74
C ASN A 50 12.27 22.18 -8.15
N LEU A 51 13.27 21.72 -7.37
CA LEU A 51 13.98 20.46 -7.59
C LEU A 51 13.50 19.33 -6.65
N SER A 52 12.37 19.54 -5.96
CA SER A 52 11.82 18.50 -5.10
C SER A 52 11.42 17.28 -5.93
N VAL A 53 11.92 16.12 -5.53
CA VAL A 53 11.68 14.82 -6.18
C VAL A 53 10.19 14.49 -6.24
N SER A 54 9.41 14.92 -5.25
CA SER A 54 7.96 14.72 -5.18
C SER A 54 7.18 15.45 -6.28
N THR A 55 7.77 16.47 -6.91
CA THR A 55 7.10 17.26 -7.96
C THR A 55 7.19 16.58 -9.33
N TYR A 56 8.15 15.66 -9.50
CA TYR A 56 8.43 15.03 -10.79
C TYR A 56 8.18 13.52 -10.78
N ILE A 57 8.12 12.91 -9.59
CA ILE A 57 7.97 11.48 -9.41
C ILE A 57 6.75 11.24 -8.52
N GLU A 58 5.72 10.63 -9.10
CA GLU A 58 4.60 10.10 -8.34
C GLU A 58 5.11 8.95 -7.46
N GLN A 59 4.60 8.87 -6.23
CA GLN A 59 4.94 7.77 -5.34
C GLN A 59 4.08 6.56 -5.70
N GLU A 60 4.69 5.37 -5.69
CA GLU A 60 3.97 4.12 -5.89
C GLU A 60 2.89 3.97 -4.81
N ASP A 61 1.64 3.98 -5.24
CA ASP A 61 0.49 3.73 -4.38
C ASP A 61 0.48 2.25 -3.96
N THR A 62 0.93 1.98 -2.73
CA THR A 62 0.92 0.64 -2.13
C THR A 62 -0.35 0.35 -1.34
N THR A 63 -1.46 1.03 -1.62
CA THR A 63 -2.73 0.59 -1.05
C THR A 63 -3.02 -0.83 -1.54
N GLU A 64 -2.99 -1.77 -0.60
CA GLU A 64 -3.44 -3.14 -0.82
C GLU A 64 -4.86 -3.07 -1.38
N LYS A 65 -5.06 -3.56 -2.61
CA LYS A 65 -6.39 -3.67 -3.20
C LYS A 65 -7.14 -4.77 -2.46
N ILE A 66 -7.73 -4.42 -1.32
CA ILE A 66 -8.65 -5.29 -0.60
C ILE A 66 -9.88 -5.46 -1.50
N ASP A 67 -10.20 -6.71 -1.88
CA ASP A 67 -11.44 -6.99 -2.59
C ASP A 67 -12.63 -6.84 -1.64
N ILE A 68 -13.20 -5.63 -1.62
CA ILE A 68 -14.37 -5.28 -0.82
C ILE A 68 -15.56 -6.20 -1.16
N LYS A 69 -15.67 -6.72 -2.39
CA LYS A 69 -16.77 -7.60 -2.77
C LYS A 69 -16.60 -8.98 -2.15
N LEU A 70 -15.39 -9.52 -2.16
CA LEU A 70 -15.08 -10.80 -1.51
C LEU A 70 -15.31 -10.70 0.00
N LEU A 71 -14.78 -9.66 0.64
CA LEU A 71 -14.95 -9.45 2.09
C LEU A 71 -16.42 -9.34 2.49
N ASN A 72 -17.23 -8.60 1.73
CA ASN A 72 -18.67 -8.52 1.99
C ASN A 72 -19.41 -9.85 1.80
N LYS A 73 -18.96 -10.68 0.85
CA LYS A 73 -19.53 -12.02 0.67
C LYS A 73 -19.25 -12.91 1.89
N GLU A 74 -18.01 -12.90 2.38
CA GLU A 74 -17.63 -13.64 3.59
C GLU A 74 -18.41 -13.16 4.82
N ILE A 75 -18.57 -11.84 4.99
CA ILE A 75 -19.39 -11.26 6.06
C ILE A 75 -20.82 -11.78 5.99
N ASN A 76 -21.44 -11.77 4.81
CA ASN A 76 -22.81 -12.26 4.63
C ASN A 76 -22.96 -13.76 4.94
N GLU A 77 -21.98 -14.58 4.54
CA GLU A 77 -21.98 -16.02 4.87
C GLU A 77 -21.86 -16.26 6.37
N ILE A 78 -21.00 -15.50 7.07
CA ILE A 78 -20.83 -15.58 8.52
C ILE A 78 -22.12 -15.15 9.24
N VAL A 79 -22.74 -14.05 8.81
CA VAL A 79 -24.01 -13.58 9.39
C VAL A 79 -25.13 -14.60 9.21
N ALA A 80 -25.24 -15.22 8.03
CA ALA A 80 -26.25 -16.25 7.78
C ALA A 80 -26.06 -17.49 8.68
N ARG A 81 -24.81 -17.92 8.89
CA ARG A 81 -24.50 -19.00 9.84
C ARG A 81 -24.84 -18.60 11.28
N GLY A 82 -24.49 -17.38 11.67
CA GLY A 82 -24.81 -16.84 12.99
C GLY A 82 -26.30 -16.77 13.27
N GLN A 83 -27.11 -16.42 12.26
CA GLN A 83 -28.57 -16.37 12.39
C GLN A 83 -29.16 -17.77 12.60
N LYS A 84 -28.71 -18.78 11.84
CA LYS A 84 -29.15 -20.17 12.05
C LYS A 84 -28.87 -20.65 13.48
N LEU A 85 -27.67 -20.40 13.98
CA LEU A 85 -27.30 -20.74 15.36
C LEU A 85 -28.19 -20.01 16.38
N ARG A 86 -28.52 -18.73 16.14
CA ARG A 86 -29.46 -17.98 16.98
C ARG A 86 -30.86 -18.59 16.95
N ASP A 87 -31.36 -19.01 15.80
CA ASP A 87 -32.69 -19.62 15.67
C ASP A 87 -32.74 -20.98 16.39
N GLU A 88 -31.67 -21.77 16.31
CA GLU A 88 -31.53 -23.02 17.08
C GLU A 88 -31.52 -22.77 18.59
N VAL A 89 -30.76 -21.76 19.06
CA VAL A 89 -30.76 -21.36 20.47
C VAL A 89 -32.14 -20.88 20.91
N ASN A 90 -32.81 -20.04 20.12
CA ASN A 90 -34.16 -19.56 20.42
C ASN A 90 -35.17 -20.70 20.52
N LYS A 91 -35.03 -21.74 19.69
CA LYS A 91 -35.86 -22.94 19.77
C LYS A 91 -35.66 -23.67 21.11
N ILE A 92 -34.40 -23.85 21.53
CA ILE A 92 -34.09 -24.46 22.84
C ILE A 92 -34.62 -23.60 24.00
N ILE A 93 -34.50 -22.28 23.91
CA ILE A 93 -35.04 -21.37 24.94
C ILE A 93 -36.56 -21.48 25.01
N ALA A 94 -37.26 -21.50 23.88
CA ALA A 94 -38.71 -21.66 23.85
C ALA A 94 -39.16 -22.99 24.47
N GLU A 95 -38.43 -24.09 24.23
CA GLU A 95 -38.69 -25.39 24.86
C GLU A 95 -38.49 -25.37 26.38
N ILE A 96 -37.60 -24.52 26.91
CA ILE A 96 -37.34 -24.40 28.35
C ILE A 96 -38.34 -23.46 29.05
N GLU A 97 -38.77 -22.38 28.39
CA GLU A 97 -39.74 -21.43 28.96
C GLU A 97 -41.18 -21.97 28.99
N GLU A 98 -41.51 -23.01 28.20
CA GLU A 98 -42.81 -23.70 28.24
C GLU A 98 -42.93 -24.76 29.38
N VAL A 99 -41.91 -24.95 30.21
CA VAL A 99 -41.89 -25.86 31.39
C VAL A 99 -42.13 -25.09 32.69
#